data_AF-A0A9Q0VDC7-F1
#
_entry.id   AF-A0A9Q0VDC7-F1
#
_cell.length_a   1.000
_cell.length_b   1.000
_cell.length_c   1.000
_cell.angle_alpha   90.00
_cell.angle_beta   90.00
_cell.angle_gamma   90.00
#
_symmetry.space_group_name_H-M   'P 1'
#
loop_
_entity.id
_entity.type
_entity.pdbx_description
1 polymer ?
#
loop_
_entity_poly.entity_id
_entity_poly.type
_entity_poly.pdbx_seq_one_letter_code
_entity_poly.pdbx_strand_id
1 'polypeptide(L)'
;MKITALLVLKCNPEGSDPVILVNAMDVSHFGYFQRSSVKEFIFFVGRTVAKRTPPGQRQSVQHEEYKVHAYNRNGLCALGFMDDHYPVRSAFSLLNQVIDEYQKNFGESWRAAQADSSQPWPYLNEALTKFQDPAEADKLLKIQRELDETKIILVSGYWLHTF
;
A
#
# COMPACT_ATOMS: atom_id res chain seq x y z
N MET A 1 1.68 -2.12 16.15
CA MET A 1 1.54 -0.71 15.73
C MET A 1 0.78 -0.82 14.42
N LYS A 2 -0.44 -0.32 14.29
CA LYS A 2 -1.38 -0.98 13.37
C LYS A 2 -1.07 -0.78 11.88
N ILE A 3 -0.39 0.31 11.50
CA ILE A 3 0.11 0.54 10.14
C ILE A 3 1.63 0.79 10.20
N THR A 4 2.42 -0.04 9.54
CA THR A 4 3.88 0.07 9.48
C THR A 4 4.34 0.94 8.30
N ALA A 5 3.68 0.82 7.16
CA ALA A 5 4.09 1.54 5.95
C ALA A 5 2.92 1.76 4.99
N LEU A 6 3.01 2.87 4.24
CA LEU A 6 2.18 3.18 3.09
C LEU A 6 3.09 3.44 1.88
N LEU A 7 2.73 2.86 0.74
CA LEU A 7 3.46 3.01 -0.53
C LEU A 7 2.49 3.38 -1.65
N VAL A 8 2.96 4.18 -2.61
CA VAL A 8 2.30 4.35 -3.91
C VAL A 8 3.29 3.99 -5.00
N LEU A 9 2.90 3.10 -5.91
CA LEU A 9 3.76 2.57 -6.97
C LEU A 9 3.07 2.67 -8.33
N LYS A 10 3.88 2.86 -9.36
CA LYS A 10 3.49 2.62 -10.75
C LYS A 10 3.71 1.14 -11.07
N CYS A 11 2.65 0.43 -11.43
CA CYS A 11 2.70 -0.92 -11.96
C CYS A 11 2.77 -0.86 -13.49
N ASN A 12 3.75 -1.56 -14.07
CA ASN A 12 3.92 -1.61 -15.52
C ASN A 12 3.18 -2.83 -16.09
N PRO A 13 2.36 -2.67 -17.14
CA PRO A 13 1.67 -3.79 -17.79
C PRO A 13 2.62 -4.75 -18.50
N GLU A 14 3.83 -4.31 -18.85
CA GLU A 14 4.85 -5.11 -19.55
C GLU A 14 5.68 -6.03 -18.62
N GLY A 15 5.30 -6.14 -17.35
CA GLY A 15 5.91 -7.08 -16.40
C GLY A 15 7.25 -6.63 -15.79
N SER A 16 7.72 -5.42 -16.11
CA SER A 16 8.84 -4.78 -15.42
C SER A 16 8.47 -4.47 -13.96
N ASP A 17 9.50 -4.33 -13.12
CA ASP A 17 9.26 -4.16 -11.69
C ASP A 17 8.55 -2.84 -11.37
N PRO A 18 7.61 -2.84 -10.39
CA PRO A 18 6.91 -1.64 -10.00
C PRO A 18 7.86 -0.54 -9.51
N VAL A 19 7.61 0.68 -9.96
CA VAL A 19 8.39 1.87 -9.61
C VAL A 19 7.76 2.52 -8.39
N ILE A 20 8.55 2.75 -7.33
CA ILE A 20 8.07 3.41 -6.12
C ILE A 20 7.98 4.91 -6.37
N LEU A 21 6.78 5.47 -6.26
CA LEU A 21 6.53 6.89 -6.52
C LEU A 21 6.67 7.71 -5.25
N VAL A 22 6.10 7.24 -4.15
CA VAL A 22 6.17 7.85 -2.82
C VAL A 22 6.00 6.77 -1.75
N ASN A 23 6.58 7.00 -0.58
CA ASN A 23 6.49 6.10 0.57
C ASN A 23 6.46 6.87 1.89
N ALA A 24 5.82 6.27 2.90
CA ALA A 24 5.88 6.66 4.29
C ALA A 24 5.99 5.40 5.15
N MET A 25 6.88 5.38 6.13
CA MET A 25 7.14 4.20 6.97
C MET A 25 7.43 4.61 8.40
N ASP A 26 6.87 3.87 9.36
CA ASP A 26 7.26 3.93 10.77
C ASP A 26 7.83 2.58 11.22
N VAL A 27 9.16 2.54 11.25
CA VAL A 27 9.94 1.38 11.71
C VAL A 27 10.58 1.65 13.09
N SER A 28 10.10 2.66 13.82
CA SER A 28 10.68 3.06 15.11
C SER A 28 10.58 1.97 16.18
N HIS A 29 9.55 1.12 16.10
CA HIS A 29 9.34 -0.01 17.00
C HIS A 29 10.34 -1.16 16.81
N PHE A 30 11.06 -1.20 15.67
CA PHE A 30 12.16 -2.14 15.45
C PHE A 30 13.46 -1.63 16.06
N GLY A 31 14.32 -2.57 16.46
CA GLY A 31 15.66 -2.25 16.97
C GLY A 31 16.47 -1.44 15.97
N TYR A 32 17.24 -0.45 16.44
CA TYR A 32 17.94 0.53 15.59
C TYR A 32 18.70 -0.11 14.40
N PHE A 33 19.42 -1.20 14.65
CA PHE A 33 20.20 -1.92 13.64
C PHE A 33 19.37 -2.74 12.65
N GLN A 34 18.11 -3.06 12.97
CA GLN A 34 17.20 -3.82 12.10
C GLN A 34 16.43 -2.91 11.13
N ARG A 35 16.29 -1.62 11.47
CA ARG A 35 15.44 -0.67 10.73
C ARG A 35 15.77 -0.57 9.25
N SER A 36 17.04 -0.66 8.87
CA SER A 36 17.45 -0.64 7.46
C SER A 36 16.95 -1.89 6.73
N SER A 37 17.18 -3.08 7.30
CA SER A 37 16.73 -4.34 6.71
C SER A 37 15.21 -4.42 6.59
N VAL A 38 14.48 -3.88 7.58
CA VAL A 38 13.01 -3.81 7.53
C VAL A 38 12.53 -2.92 6.39
N LYS A 39 13.16 -1.76 6.17
CA LYS A 39 12.79 -0.87 5.04
C LYS A 39 12.98 -1.56 3.69
N GLU A 40 14.12 -2.23 3.51
CA GLU A 40 14.39 -3.00 2.29
C GLU A 40 13.36 -4.13 2.09
N PHE A 41 13.02 -4.84 3.17
CA PHE A 41 11.98 -5.86 3.12
C PHE A 41 10.61 -5.30 2.73
N ILE A 42 10.20 -4.16 3.30
CA ILE A 42 8.96 -3.47 2.93
C ILE A 42 8.95 -3.12 1.44
N PHE A 43 10.06 -2.63 0.89
CA PHE A 43 10.14 -2.34 -0.54
C PHE A 43 10.07 -3.60 -1.41
N PHE A 44 10.78 -4.65 -1.03
CA PHE A 44 10.75 -5.94 -1.73
C PHE A 44 9.33 -6.54 -1.77
N VAL A 45 8.69 -6.64 -0.60
CA VAL A 45 7.31 -7.15 -0.50
C VAL A 45 6.34 -6.22 -1.22
N GLY A 46 6.51 -4.91 -1.07
CA GLY A 46 5.67 -3.91 -1.71
C GLY A 46 5.65 -4.05 -3.23
N ARG A 47 6.82 -4.22 -3.86
CA ARG A 47 6.94 -4.50 -5.29
C ARG A 47 6.32 -5.85 -5.67
N THR A 48 6.59 -6.88 -4.89
CA THR A 48 6.08 -8.23 -5.16
C THR A 48 4.55 -8.26 -5.17
N VAL A 49 3.92 -7.66 -4.15
CA VAL A 49 2.47 -7.59 -4.03
C VAL A 49 1.87 -6.68 -5.11
N ALA A 50 2.48 -5.53 -5.38
CA ALA A 50 2.03 -4.62 -6.44
C ALA A 50 2.04 -5.30 -7.82
N LYS A 51 3.13 -6.02 -8.15
CA LYS A 51 3.29 -6.76 -9.41
C LYS A 51 2.25 -7.86 -9.57
N ARG A 52 1.85 -8.49 -8.47
CA ARG A 52 0.86 -9.59 -8.44
C ARG A 52 -0.59 -9.12 -8.34
N THR A 53 -0.83 -7.83 -8.09
CA THR A 53 -2.16 -7.23 -8.02
C THR A 53 -2.56 -6.69 -9.40
N PRO A 54 -3.46 -7.34 -10.16
CA PRO A 54 -3.83 -6.89 -11.49
C PRO A 54 -4.55 -5.52 -11.48
N PRO A 55 -4.53 -4.77 -12.60
CA PRO A 55 -5.31 -3.54 -12.72
C PRO A 55 -6.79 -3.71 -12.37
N GLY A 56 -7.31 -2.80 -11.55
CA GLY A 56 -8.69 -2.81 -11.07
C GLY A 56 -8.95 -3.72 -9.87
N GLN A 57 -7.95 -4.47 -9.40
CA GLN A 57 -8.12 -5.45 -8.32
C GLN A 57 -7.62 -4.95 -6.97
N ARG A 58 -8.21 -5.56 -5.94
CA ARG A 58 -7.83 -5.43 -4.53
C ARG A 58 -7.32 -6.77 -4.03
N GLN A 59 -6.18 -6.76 -3.37
CA GLN A 59 -5.55 -7.97 -2.85
C GLN A 59 -5.08 -7.74 -1.41
N SER A 60 -5.20 -8.77 -0.58
CA SER A 60 -4.54 -8.81 0.73
C SER A 60 -3.68 -10.06 0.83
N VAL A 61 -2.43 -9.88 1.24
CA VAL A 61 -1.48 -10.96 1.47
C VAL A 61 -1.20 -11.02 2.97
N GLN A 62 -1.49 -12.15 3.60
CA GLN A 62 -1.24 -12.35 5.03
C GLN A 62 0.01 -13.18 5.24
N HIS A 63 0.93 -12.71 6.06
CA HIS A 63 2.12 -13.46 6.49
C HIS A 63 2.27 -13.29 8.00
N GLU A 64 2.08 -14.40 8.72
CA GLU A 64 2.04 -14.42 10.19
C GLU A 64 1.04 -13.39 10.74
N GLU A 65 1.51 -12.47 11.59
CA GLU A 65 0.72 -11.41 12.23
C GLU A 65 0.64 -10.11 11.42
N TYR A 66 1.25 -10.08 10.23
CA TYR A 66 1.22 -8.96 9.31
C TYR A 66 0.33 -9.23 8.09
N LYS A 67 -0.31 -8.17 7.59
CA LYS A 67 -1.13 -8.18 6.40
C LYS A 67 -0.75 -7.00 5.49
N VAL A 68 -0.53 -7.31 4.22
CA VAL A 68 -0.26 -6.31 3.18
C VAL A 68 -1.50 -6.17 2.32
N HIS A 69 -2.09 -4.99 2.32
CA HIS A 69 -3.22 -4.64 1.46
C HIS A 69 -2.72 -3.88 0.24
N ALA A 70 -3.25 -4.21 -0.94
CA ALA A 70 -2.90 -3.56 -2.20
C ALA A 70 -4.16 -3.26 -3.02
N TYR A 71 -4.22 -2.05 -3.56
CA TYR A 71 -5.26 -1.65 -4.50
C TYR A 71 -4.62 -1.04 -5.73
N ASN A 72 -4.77 -1.72 -6.88
CA ASN A 72 -4.26 -1.26 -8.15
C ASN A 72 -5.38 -0.60 -8.96
N ARG A 73 -5.35 0.73 -9.08
CA ARG A 73 -6.28 1.49 -9.90
C ARG A 73 -5.64 1.82 -11.24
N ASN A 74 -5.81 0.91 -12.20
CA ASN A 74 -5.37 1.07 -13.60
C ASN A 74 -3.87 1.41 -13.75
N GLY A 75 -3.01 0.76 -12.98
CA GLY A 75 -1.56 0.93 -13.00
C GLY A 75 -1.01 1.79 -11.86
N LEU A 76 -1.85 2.58 -11.18
CA LEU A 76 -1.47 3.28 -9.96
C LEU A 76 -1.87 2.44 -8.75
N CYS A 77 -0.89 1.90 -8.04
CA CYS A 77 -1.13 0.95 -6.95
C CYS A 77 -0.74 1.55 -5.61
N ALA A 78 -1.69 1.61 -4.68
CA ALA A 78 -1.41 1.92 -3.28
C ALA A 78 -1.30 0.64 -2.46
N LEU A 79 -0.33 0.59 -1.55
CA LEU A 79 -0.14 -0.52 -0.62
C LEU A 79 -0.04 -0.03 0.82
N GLY A 80 -0.51 -0.86 1.75
CA GLY A 80 -0.39 -0.65 3.18
C GLY A 80 0.06 -1.91 3.90
N PHE A 81 1.09 -1.79 4.74
CA PHE A 81 1.57 -2.82 5.64
C PHE A 81 0.91 -2.61 7.00
N MET A 82 0.11 -3.56 7.43
CA MET A 82 -0.76 -3.44 8.60
C MET A 82 -0.71 -4.70 9.45
N ASP A 83 -1.01 -4.55 10.74
CA ASP A 83 -1.21 -5.70 11.62
C ASP A 83 -2.52 -6.43 11.23
N ASP A 84 -2.62 -7.75 11.47
CA ASP A 84 -3.79 -8.56 11.10
C ASP A 84 -5.13 -8.03 11.68
N HIS A 85 -5.05 -7.36 12.84
CA HIS A 85 -6.17 -6.76 13.56
C HIS A 85 -6.67 -5.44 12.95
N TYR A 86 -5.98 -4.85 11.97
CA TYR A 86 -6.47 -3.66 11.29
C TYR A 86 -7.61 -4.04 10.33
N PRO A 87 -8.81 -3.44 10.45
CA PRO A 87 -9.95 -3.86 9.65
C PRO A 87 -9.69 -3.68 8.15
N VAL A 88 -9.95 -4.75 7.38
CA VAL A 88 -9.73 -4.78 5.93
C VAL A 88 -10.51 -3.68 5.21
N ARG A 89 -11.72 -3.36 5.68
CA ARG A 89 -12.55 -2.28 5.14
C ARG A 89 -11.86 -0.93 5.30
N SER A 90 -11.40 -0.61 6.51
CA SER A 90 -10.69 0.62 6.82
C SER A 90 -9.39 0.72 6.01
N ALA A 91 -8.68 -0.40 5.81
CA ALA A 91 -7.48 -0.46 4.97
C ALA A 91 -7.76 -0.02 3.54
N PHE A 92 -8.78 -0.59 2.88
CA PHE A 92 -9.09 -0.24 1.50
C PHE A 92 -9.71 1.15 1.36
N SER A 93 -10.45 1.64 2.35
CA SER A 93 -10.89 3.05 2.40
C SER A 93 -9.69 4.00 2.39
N LEU A 94 -8.68 3.72 3.22
CA LEU A 94 -7.43 4.48 3.26
C LEU A 94 -6.68 4.41 1.92
N LEU A 95 -6.48 3.21 1.37
CA LEU A 95 -5.76 3.06 0.10
C LEU A 95 -6.44 3.82 -1.04
N ASN A 96 -7.77 3.79 -1.12
CA ASN A 96 -8.49 4.57 -2.13
C ASN A 96 -8.26 6.09 -1.95
N GLN A 97 -8.40 6.58 -0.72
CA GLN A 97 -8.16 7.99 -0.40
C GLN A 97 -6.74 8.43 -0.76
N VAL A 98 -5.74 7.58 -0.51
CA VAL A 98 -4.34 7.85 -0.88
C VAL A 98 -4.18 7.97 -2.39
N ILE A 99 -4.82 7.11 -3.19
CA ILE A 99 -4.78 7.21 -4.66
C ILE A 99 -5.50 8.49 -5.14
N ASP A 100 -6.65 8.82 -4.54
CA ASP A 100 -7.42 10.04 -4.88
C ASP A 100 -6.61 11.32 -4.63
N GLU A 101 -5.99 11.43 -3.46
CA GLU A 101 -5.13 12.59 -3.15
C GLU A 101 -3.86 12.59 -3.99
N TYR A 102 -3.29 11.44 -4.31
CA TYR A 102 -2.12 11.37 -5.19
C TYR A 102 -2.47 11.91 -6.58
N GLN A 103 -3.56 11.43 -7.20
CA GLN A 103 -3.98 11.92 -8.52
C GLN A 103 -4.37 13.40 -8.49
N LYS A 104 -4.99 13.88 -7.41
CA LYS A 104 -5.32 15.30 -7.25
C LYS A 104 -4.08 16.20 -7.17
N ASN A 105 -3.01 15.75 -6.50
CA ASN A 105 -1.79 16.56 -6.30
C ASN A 105 -0.78 16.41 -7.45
N PHE A 106 -0.68 15.24 -8.08
CA PHE A 106 0.36 14.92 -9.07
C PHE A 106 -0.17 14.62 -10.47
N GLY A 107 -1.50 14.53 -10.65
CA GLY A 107 -2.12 14.19 -11.92
C GLY A 107 -1.67 12.84 -12.46
N GLU A 108 -1.41 12.78 -13.77
CA GLU A 108 -0.96 11.57 -14.47
C GLU A 108 0.57 11.52 -14.70
N SER A 109 1.34 12.40 -14.05
CA SER A 109 2.81 12.47 -14.20
C SER A 109 3.52 11.16 -13.87
N TRP A 110 2.95 10.37 -12.95
CA TRP A 110 3.43 9.05 -12.57
C TRP A 110 3.56 8.07 -13.74
N ARG A 111 2.79 8.25 -14.83
CA ARG A 111 2.89 7.39 -16.02
C ARG A 111 4.26 7.47 -16.69
N ALA A 112 4.91 8.63 -16.61
CA ALA A 112 6.24 8.85 -17.17
C ALA A 112 7.36 8.36 -16.25
N ALA A 113 7.09 8.05 -14.98
CA ALA A 113 8.12 7.63 -14.02
C ALA A 113 8.80 6.33 -14.47
N GLN A 114 10.14 6.33 -14.49
CA GLN A 114 10.98 5.18 -14.90
C GLN A 114 11.84 4.63 -13.78
N ALA A 115 12.03 5.39 -12.69
CA ALA A 115 12.86 5.04 -11.56
C ALA A 115 12.20 5.47 -10.26
N ASP A 116 12.61 4.85 -9.16
CA ASP A 116 12.06 5.18 -7.84
C ASP A 116 12.27 6.65 -7.51
N SER A 117 11.29 7.22 -6.82
CA SER A 117 11.35 8.58 -6.29
C SER A 117 11.44 8.54 -4.78
N SER A 118 12.33 9.37 -4.24
CA SER A 118 12.45 9.65 -2.82
C SER A 118 11.75 10.95 -2.43
N GLN A 119 10.87 11.48 -3.30
CA GLN A 119 10.19 12.74 -3.04
C GLN A 119 9.29 12.62 -1.80
N PRO A 120 9.49 13.46 -0.77
CA PRO A 120 8.61 13.46 0.38
C PRO A 120 7.23 13.98 -0.04
N TRP A 121 6.19 13.27 0.36
CA TRP A 121 4.81 13.74 0.26
C TRP A 121 4.23 13.85 1.67
N PRO A 122 4.16 15.06 2.26
CA PRO A 122 3.76 15.26 3.65
C PRO A 122 2.44 14.58 4.00
N TYR A 123 1.47 14.64 3.09
CA TYR A 123 0.17 13.98 3.23
C TYR A 123 0.29 12.48 3.55
N LEU A 124 1.23 11.75 2.93
CA LEU A 124 1.37 10.31 3.17
C LEU A 124 1.87 10.00 4.58
N ASN A 125 2.75 10.86 5.12
CA ASN A 125 3.22 10.75 6.51
C ASN A 125 2.10 11.12 7.51
N GLU A 126 1.31 12.14 7.20
CA GLU A 126 0.14 12.50 7.99
C GLU A 126 -0.91 11.39 7.97
N ALA A 127 -1.17 10.79 6.81
CA ALA A 127 -2.07 9.65 6.66
C ALA A 127 -1.57 8.45 7.49
N LEU A 128 -0.28 8.11 7.40
CA LEU A 128 0.31 7.03 8.20
C LEU A 128 0.09 7.23 9.70
N THR A 129 0.11 8.48 10.18
CA THR A 129 -0.09 8.82 11.59
C THR A 129 -1.57 8.83 11.97
N LYS A 130 -2.40 9.54 11.19
CA LYS A 130 -3.83 9.75 11.45
C LYS A 130 -4.61 8.43 11.43
N PHE A 131 -4.34 7.58 10.45
CA PHE A 131 -5.13 6.36 10.22
C PHE A 131 -4.64 5.16 11.03
N GLN A 132 -3.71 5.33 11.97
CA GLN A 132 -3.45 4.32 13.01
C GLN A 132 -4.74 3.98 13.78
N ASP A 133 -5.63 4.95 13.96
CA ASP A 133 -7.00 4.71 14.40
C ASP A 133 -7.89 4.35 13.20
N PRO A 134 -8.37 3.10 13.06
CA PRO A 134 -9.23 2.71 11.96
C PRO A 134 -10.56 3.49 11.91
N ALA A 135 -11.03 4.03 13.05
CA ALA A 135 -12.22 4.88 13.07
C ALA A 135 -12.05 6.16 12.24
N GLU A 136 -10.82 6.67 12.08
CA GLU A 136 -10.55 7.80 11.19
C GLU A 136 -10.67 7.41 9.72
N ALA A 137 -10.25 6.19 9.35
CA ALA A 137 -10.39 5.68 7.99
C ALA A 137 -11.86 5.37 7.67
N ASP A 138 -12.63 4.94 8.66
CA ASP A 138 -14.07 4.75 8.53
C ASP A 138 -14.83 6.07 8.34
N LYS A 139 -14.27 7.23 8.68
CA LYS A 139 -14.89 8.54 8.37
C LYS A 139 -14.74 8.93 6.90
N LEU A 140 -13.89 8.25 6.12
CA LEU A 140 -13.72 8.48 4.68
C LEU A 140 -14.93 8.03 3.84
N LEU A 141 -16.04 7.66 4.49
CA LEU A 141 -17.26 7.10 3.91
C LEU A 141 -17.83 7.94 2.75
N LYS A 142 -17.45 7.53 1.54
CA LYS A 142 -18.31 7.54 0.34
C LYS A 142 -18.44 6.17 -0.35
N ILE A 143 -17.73 5.14 0.11
CA ILE A 143 -17.64 3.88 -0.63
C ILE A 143 -18.14 2.72 0.22
N GLN A 144 -19.46 2.65 0.39
CA GLN A 144 -20.12 1.45 0.93
C GLN A 144 -20.65 0.53 -0.17
N ARG A 145 -20.76 0.98 -1.42
CA ARG A 145 -21.20 0.12 -2.54
C ARG A 145 -20.05 -0.54 -3.31
N GLU A 146 -18.97 0.18 -3.65
CA GLU A 146 -17.93 -0.41 -4.51
C GLU A 146 -17.06 -1.46 -3.79
N LEU A 147 -16.89 -1.34 -2.47
CA LEU A 147 -16.13 -2.33 -1.69
C LEU A 147 -16.86 -3.68 -1.60
N ASP A 148 -18.19 -3.68 -1.50
CA ASP A 148 -18.99 -4.92 -1.46
C ASP A 148 -19.06 -5.60 -2.83
N GLU A 149 -18.93 -4.85 -3.92
CA GLU A 149 -18.88 -5.39 -5.30
C GLU A 149 -17.47 -5.86 -5.70
N THR A 150 -16.42 -5.35 -5.06
CA THR A 150 -15.05 -5.70 -5.43
C THR A 150 -14.57 -6.94 -4.67
N LYS A 151 -14.33 -8.03 -5.41
CA LYS A 151 -13.70 -9.23 -4.88
C LYS A 151 -12.30 -8.91 -4.31
N ILE A 152 -12.16 -9.01 -2.99
CA ILE A 152 -10.85 -8.97 -2.32
C ILE A 152 -10.26 -10.37 -2.38
N ILE A 153 -9.09 -10.49 -3.01
CA ILE A 153 -8.36 -11.76 -3.06
C ILE A 153 -7.50 -11.86 -1.80
N LEU A 154 -7.76 -12.87 -0.97
CA LEU A 154 -6.93 -13.20 0.19
C LEU A 154 -5.95 -14.30 -0.20
N VAL A 155 -4.66 -14.03 0.02
CA VAL A 155 -3.59 -14.96 -0.33
C VAL A 155 -2.71 -15.19 0.91
N SER A 156 -2.48 -16.45 1.26
CA SER A 156 -1.55 -16.81 2.33
C SER A 156 -0.10 -16.58 1.89
N GLY A 157 0.77 -16.12 2.78
CA GLY A 157 2.13 -15.63 2.47
C GLY A 157 3.13 -16.63 1.89
N TYR A 158 2.75 -17.90 1.63
CA TYR A 158 3.58 -18.90 0.94
C TYR A 158 4.20 -18.37 -0.37
N TRP A 159 3.52 -17.41 -1.00
CA TRP A 159 3.93 -16.71 -2.20
C TRP A 159 5.23 -15.89 -2.04
N LEU A 160 5.60 -15.51 -0.82
CA LEU A 160 6.83 -14.79 -0.51
C LEU A 160 8.06 -15.71 -0.40
N HIS A 161 7.86 -17.01 -0.18
CA HIS A 161 8.95 -18.00 -0.09
C HIS A 161 9.39 -18.57 -1.45
N THR A 162 8.77 -18.13 -2.56
CA THR A 162 9.04 -18.65 -3.91
C THR A 162 10.11 -17.85 -4.67
N PHE A 163 11.03 -17.20 -3.95
CA PHE A 163 12.17 -16.47 -4.52
C PHE A 163 13.49 -17.04 -3.98
#